data_AF-A0A519ERR5-F1
#
_entry.id   AF-A0A519ERR5-F1
#
_cell.length_a   1.000
_cell.length_b   1.000
_cell.length_c   1.000
_cell.angle_alpha   90.00
_cell.angle_beta   90.00
_cell.angle_gamma   90.00
#
_symmetry.space_group_name_H-M   'P 1'
#
loop_
_entity.id
_entity.type
_entity.pdbx_description
1 polymer ?
#
loop_
_entity_poly.entity_id
_entity_poly.type
_entity_poly.pdbx_seq_one_letter_code
_entity_poly.pdbx_strand_id
1 'polypeptide(L)'
;DVQQTFIDGGYNVAEEVQKFLWADVIIWQMPGWWMGAPWTVKRYIDEVFTEGHGSLYANDGRTRSDASRRYGSGGLLHGKQYMISATWNAPQQAFDDPADFFEAKGVDAVYFPFHKANQFLGMTGLPTFLAVDVMKMPNVEADVKRYEAHLASVFGI
;
A
#
# COMPACT_ATOMS: atom_id res chain seq x y z
N ASP A 1 -14.66 -3.02 13.09
CA ASP A 1 -14.67 -4.41 12.57
C ASP A 1 -13.55 -4.56 11.55
N VAL A 2 -13.13 -5.80 11.24
CA VAL A 2 -11.97 -6.06 10.36
C VAL A 2 -12.35 -7.13 9.35
N GLN A 3 -12.05 -6.89 8.08
CA GLN A 3 -12.13 -7.88 7.01
C GLN A 3 -10.73 -8.20 6.49
N GLN A 4 -10.49 -9.45 6.13
CA GLN A 4 -9.20 -9.94 5.66
C GLN A 4 -9.35 -10.68 4.33
N THR A 5 -8.33 -10.56 3.48
CA THR A 5 -8.18 -11.36 2.27
C THR A 5 -6.79 -11.99 2.26
N PHE A 6 -6.73 -13.31 2.12
CA PHE A 6 -5.49 -14.01 1.83
C PHE A 6 -5.35 -14.16 0.32
N ILE A 7 -4.64 -13.23 -0.32
CA ILE A 7 -4.58 -13.08 -1.78
C ILE A 7 -4.16 -14.38 -2.49
N ASP A 8 -3.17 -15.10 -1.95
CA ASP A 8 -2.70 -16.36 -2.54
C ASP A 8 -3.68 -17.52 -2.35
N GLY A 9 -4.64 -17.40 -1.41
CA GLY A 9 -5.74 -18.33 -1.22
C GLY A 9 -6.88 -18.16 -2.23
N GLY A 10 -6.82 -17.14 -3.08
CA GLY A 10 -7.87 -16.76 -4.01
C GLY A 10 -8.89 -15.77 -3.41
N TYR A 11 -9.60 -15.09 -4.29
CA TYR A 11 -10.57 -14.03 -3.95
C TYR A 11 -11.59 -13.87 -5.07
N ASN A 12 -12.77 -13.33 -4.74
CA ASN A 12 -13.75 -12.89 -5.72
C ASN A 12 -13.59 -11.39 -5.95
N VAL A 13 -13.26 -10.98 -7.18
CA VAL A 13 -12.93 -9.58 -7.50
C VAL A 13 -14.03 -8.60 -7.09
N ALA A 14 -15.31 -8.95 -7.30
CA ALA A 14 -16.43 -8.07 -6.95
C ALA A 14 -16.60 -7.92 -5.44
N GLU A 15 -16.39 -8.98 -4.66
CA GLU A 15 -16.40 -8.90 -3.19
C GLU A 15 -15.25 -8.05 -2.67
N GLU A 16 -14.07 -8.12 -3.29
CA GLU A 16 -12.93 -7.28 -2.91
C GLU A 16 -13.19 -5.80 -3.21
N VAL A 17 -13.84 -5.46 -4.33
CA VAL A 17 -14.32 -4.08 -4.57
C VAL A 17 -15.25 -3.62 -3.45
N GLN A 18 -16.17 -4.46 -2.97
CA GLN A 18 -17.04 -4.12 -1.84
C GLN A 18 -16.25 -3.91 -0.54
N LYS A 19 -15.18 -4.69 -0.30
CA LYS A 19 -14.29 -4.47 0.86
C LYS A 19 -13.60 -3.11 0.79
N PHE A 20 -13.12 -2.67 -0.37
CA PHE A 20 -12.56 -1.32 -0.53
C PHE A 20 -13.59 -0.21 -0.27
N LEU A 21 -14.84 -0.42 -0.69
CA LEU A 21 -15.92 0.54 -0.44
C LEU A 21 -16.31 0.58 1.05
N TRP A 22 -16.32 -0.57 1.70
CA TRP A 22 -16.62 -0.71 3.13
C TRP A 22 -15.51 -0.12 4.02
N ALA A 23 -14.24 -0.37 3.69
CA ALA A 23 -13.12 -0.04 4.58
C ALA A 23 -12.84 1.47 4.66
N ASP A 24 -12.64 2.00 5.87
CA ASP A 24 -12.06 3.34 6.05
C ASP A 24 -10.55 3.35 5.81
N VAL A 25 -9.89 2.24 6.14
CA VAL A 25 -8.44 2.07 6.02
C VAL A 25 -8.11 0.69 5.44
N ILE A 26 -7.21 0.66 4.46
CA ILE A 26 -6.67 -0.57 3.87
C ILE A 26 -5.22 -0.77 4.32
N ILE A 27 -4.89 -1.91 4.93
CA ILE A 27 -3.52 -2.25 5.30
C ILE A 27 -2.99 -3.32 4.35
N TRP A 28 -1.90 -3.00 3.64
CA TRP A 28 -1.20 -3.92 2.77
C TRP A 28 -0.07 -4.62 3.52
N GLN A 29 -0.35 -5.80 4.07
CA GLN A 29 0.67 -6.68 4.63
C GLN A 29 1.32 -7.50 3.51
N MET A 30 2.61 -7.30 3.23
CA MET A 30 3.30 -8.01 2.14
C MET A 30 4.81 -8.14 2.35
N PRO A 31 5.46 -9.19 1.79
CA PRO A 31 6.91 -9.26 1.72
C PRO A 31 7.45 -8.41 0.55
N GLY A 32 8.64 -7.85 0.72
CA GLY A 32 9.40 -7.22 -0.36
C GLY A 32 9.98 -8.26 -1.31
N TRP A 33 9.44 -8.34 -2.52
CA TRP A 33 9.90 -9.22 -3.60
C TRP A 33 10.41 -8.38 -4.75
N TRP A 34 11.69 -8.56 -5.13
CA TRP A 34 12.32 -7.83 -6.23
C TRP A 34 12.00 -6.32 -6.23
N MET A 35 12.24 -5.70 -5.07
CA MET A 35 12.09 -4.26 -4.84
C MET A 35 10.65 -3.74 -4.76
N GLY A 36 9.65 -4.61 -4.57
CA GLY A 36 8.27 -4.16 -4.39
C GLY A 36 7.34 -5.26 -3.93
N ALA A 37 6.07 -5.12 -4.31
CA ALA A 37 5.03 -6.09 -4.00
C ALA A 37 5.24 -7.41 -4.79
N PRO A 38 4.88 -8.58 -4.22
CA PRO A 38 4.83 -9.82 -4.98
C PRO A 38 3.89 -9.72 -6.18
N TRP A 39 4.12 -10.53 -7.20
CA TRP A 39 3.31 -10.52 -8.42
C TRP A 39 1.83 -10.82 -8.15
N THR A 40 1.51 -11.63 -7.12
CA THR A 40 0.12 -11.94 -6.74
C THR A 40 -0.60 -10.72 -6.18
N VAL A 41 0.08 -9.90 -5.38
CA VAL A 41 -0.44 -8.60 -4.91
C VAL A 41 -0.63 -7.65 -6.08
N LYS A 42 0.32 -7.63 -7.04
CA LYS A 42 0.19 -6.81 -8.23
C LYS A 42 -1.00 -7.25 -9.11
N ARG A 43 -1.21 -8.55 -9.29
CA ARG A 43 -2.39 -9.10 -9.98
C ARG A 43 -3.68 -8.71 -9.26
N TYR A 44 -3.73 -8.83 -7.93
CA TYR A 44 -4.88 -8.39 -7.14
C TYR A 44 -5.21 -6.91 -7.38
N ILE A 45 -4.21 -6.04 -7.37
CA ILE A 45 -4.40 -4.62 -7.69
C ILE A 45 -4.92 -4.45 -9.12
N ASP A 46 -4.30 -5.12 -10.09
CA ASP A 46 -4.69 -5.01 -11.50
C ASP A 46 -6.13 -5.46 -11.74
N GLU A 47 -6.58 -6.53 -11.10
CA GLU A 47 -7.95 -7.03 -11.21
C GLU A 47 -8.94 -6.16 -10.43
N VAL A 48 -8.72 -5.95 -9.12
CA VAL A 48 -9.68 -5.28 -8.23
C VAL A 48 -9.78 -3.79 -8.53
N PHE A 49 -8.66 -3.10 -8.79
CA PHE A 49 -8.75 -1.67 -9.08
C PHE A 49 -9.42 -1.44 -10.42
N THR A 50 -9.16 -2.30 -11.42
CA THR A 50 -9.77 -2.20 -12.75
C THR A 50 -11.26 -2.53 -12.72
N GLU A 51 -11.66 -3.61 -12.04
CA GLU A 51 -13.08 -3.95 -11.83
C GLU A 51 -13.81 -2.84 -11.06
N GLY A 52 -13.09 -2.17 -10.16
CA GLY A 52 -13.56 -1.02 -9.41
C GLY A 52 -13.87 0.23 -10.25
N HIS A 53 -13.74 0.21 -11.57
CA HIS A 53 -14.12 1.35 -12.41
C HIS A 53 -15.59 1.74 -12.18
N GLY A 54 -15.83 3.02 -11.95
CA GLY A 54 -17.15 3.57 -11.62
C GLY A 54 -17.50 3.56 -10.13
N SER A 55 -16.74 2.87 -9.28
CA SER A 55 -16.95 2.84 -7.83
C SER A 55 -15.71 3.25 -7.00
N LEU A 56 -14.52 2.78 -7.39
CA LEU A 56 -13.24 3.14 -6.77
C LEU A 56 -12.59 4.34 -7.45
N TYR A 57 -12.78 4.49 -8.75
CA TYR A 57 -12.36 5.65 -9.53
C TYR A 57 -13.29 5.87 -10.73
N ALA A 58 -13.42 7.11 -11.19
CA ALA A 58 -14.24 7.46 -12.35
C ALA A 58 -13.42 7.51 -13.65
N ASN A 59 -12.22 8.08 -13.59
CA ASN A 59 -11.29 8.26 -14.71
C ASN A 59 -9.92 8.74 -14.18
N ASP A 60 -9.03 9.19 -15.06
CA ASP A 60 -7.71 9.71 -14.68
C ASP A 60 -7.72 11.16 -14.16
N GLY A 61 -8.90 11.78 -14.08
CA GLY A 61 -9.11 13.16 -13.64
C GLY A 61 -9.07 14.19 -14.77
N ARG A 62 -8.45 13.89 -15.91
CA ARG A 62 -8.30 14.84 -17.03
C ARG A 62 -9.58 14.90 -17.87
N THR A 63 -9.81 16.05 -18.49
CA THR A 63 -10.86 16.22 -19.50
C THR A 63 -10.34 17.08 -20.65
N ARG A 64 -10.90 16.89 -21.85
CA ARG A 64 -10.59 17.72 -23.01
C ARG A 64 -11.11 19.16 -22.87
N SER A 65 -12.13 19.38 -22.03
CA SER A 65 -12.81 20.66 -21.85
C SER A 65 -12.22 21.55 -20.75
N ASP A 66 -11.36 21.00 -19.88
CA ASP A 66 -10.73 21.72 -18.77
C ASP A 66 -9.30 21.19 -18.56
N ALA A 67 -8.32 21.96 -19.03
CA ALA A 67 -6.91 21.64 -18.93
C ALA A 67 -6.32 21.81 -17.51
N SER A 68 -7.08 22.39 -16.56
CA SER A 68 -6.62 22.55 -15.18
C SER A 68 -6.65 21.24 -14.39
N ARG A 69 -7.47 20.27 -14.80
CA ARG A 69 -7.52 18.96 -14.15
C ARG A 69 -6.29 18.12 -14.50
N ARG A 70 -5.68 17.54 -13.46
CA ARG A 70 -4.40 16.82 -13.55
C ARG A 70 -4.62 15.30 -13.51
N TYR A 71 -3.68 14.56 -14.08
CA TYR A 71 -3.64 13.10 -14.00
C TYR A 71 -3.60 12.63 -12.53
N GLY A 72 -4.43 11.64 -12.20
CA GLY A 72 -4.57 11.08 -10.85
C GLY A 72 -5.61 11.77 -9.96
N SER A 73 -6.44 12.66 -10.51
CA SER A 73 -7.47 13.40 -9.74
C SER A 73 -8.91 12.87 -9.91
N GLY A 74 -9.08 11.70 -10.53
CA GLY A 74 -10.38 11.10 -10.84
C GLY A 74 -10.79 9.93 -9.95
N GLY A 75 -10.09 9.71 -8.84
CA GLY A 75 -10.46 8.75 -7.80
C GLY A 75 -11.80 9.06 -7.13
N LEU A 76 -12.42 8.06 -6.51
CA LEU A 76 -13.71 8.20 -5.81
C LEU A 76 -13.60 7.89 -4.31
N LEU A 77 -12.49 7.31 -3.87
CA LEU A 77 -12.25 6.90 -2.48
C LEU A 77 -11.64 8.02 -1.62
N HIS A 78 -12.08 9.26 -1.83
CA HIS A 78 -11.61 10.38 -1.04
C HIS A 78 -11.99 10.22 0.44
N GLY A 79 -11.05 10.57 1.33
CA GLY A 79 -11.22 10.43 2.79
C GLY A 79 -10.82 9.05 3.34
N LYS A 80 -10.71 8.02 2.48
CA LYS A 80 -10.17 6.72 2.87
C LYS A 80 -8.65 6.75 2.89
N GLN A 81 -8.06 5.91 3.72
CA GLN A 81 -6.61 5.84 3.91
C GLN A 81 -6.06 4.45 3.59
N TYR A 82 -4.75 4.36 3.38
CA TYR A 82 -4.07 3.07 3.28
C TYR A 82 -2.72 3.10 3.98
N MET A 83 -2.25 1.95 4.43
CA MET A 83 -0.94 1.77 5.07
C MET A 83 -0.21 0.60 4.42
N ILE A 84 1.10 0.76 4.23
CA ILE A 84 1.98 -0.36 3.84
C ILE A 84 2.59 -0.94 5.11
N SER A 85 2.49 -2.26 5.28
CA SER A 85 3.21 -3.04 6.29
C SER A 85 4.06 -4.07 5.57
N ALA A 86 5.36 -3.82 5.47
CA ALA A 86 6.27 -4.61 4.65
C ALA A 86 7.30 -5.38 5.48
N THR A 87 7.69 -6.56 4.98
CA THR A 87 8.83 -7.33 5.51
C THR A 87 9.93 -7.47 4.46
N TRP A 88 11.17 -7.19 4.83
CA TRP A 88 12.32 -7.15 3.93
C TRP A 88 13.54 -7.84 4.54
N ASN A 89 14.34 -8.49 3.70
CA ASN A 89 15.65 -8.98 4.12
C ASN A 89 16.73 -7.88 4.07
N ALA A 90 16.52 -6.79 3.32
CA ALA A 90 17.45 -5.67 3.35
C ALA A 90 17.50 -5.07 4.76
N PRO A 91 18.67 -4.63 5.25
CA PRO A 91 18.79 -3.93 6.52
C PRO A 91 18.21 -2.52 6.43
N GLN A 92 17.89 -1.92 7.59
CA GLN A 92 17.42 -0.52 7.66
C GLN A 92 18.38 0.45 6.96
N GLN A 93 19.69 0.23 7.10
CA GLN A 93 20.74 1.03 6.48
C GLN A 93 20.55 1.22 4.96
N ALA A 94 20.10 0.18 4.25
CA ALA A 94 19.96 0.24 2.80
C ALA A 94 18.97 1.32 2.34
N PHE A 95 18.00 1.68 3.20
CA PHE A 95 16.97 2.69 2.93
C PHE A 95 17.37 4.10 3.40
N ASP A 96 18.30 4.20 4.36
CA ASP A 96 18.60 5.44 5.10
C ASP A 96 19.99 6.01 4.78
N ASP A 97 20.92 5.19 4.28
CA ASP A 97 22.29 5.59 3.96
C ASP A 97 22.39 6.12 2.50
N PRO A 98 22.84 7.37 2.29
CA PRO A 98 22.96 7.95 0.95
C PRO A 98 23.98 7.24 0.05
N ALA A 99 24.91 6.49 0.63
CA ALA A 99 25.94 5.77 -0.10
C ALA A 99 25.54 4.31 -0.43
N ASP A 100 24.41 3.83 0.09
CA ASP A 100 23.91 2.47 -0.12
C ASP A 100 22.85 2.41 -1.25
N PHE A 101 22.27 1.23 -1.48
CA PHE A 101 21.52 0.87 -2.69
C PHE A 101 20.32 1.79 -3.01
N PHE A 102 19.57 2.24 -2.00
CA PHE A 102 18.42 3.13 -2.21
C PHE A 102 18.76 4.62 -2.04
N GLU A 103 20.04 4.97 -1.85
CA GLU A 103 20.54 6.35 -1.83
C GLU A 103 19.79 7.25 -0.83
N ALA A 104 19.47 6.74 0.37
CA ALA A 104 18.67 7.42 1.40
C ALA A 104 17.30 7.95 0.94
N LYS A 105 16.72 7.40 -0.15
CA LYS A 105 15.39 7.81 -0.63
C LYS A 105 14.26 7.29 0.26
N GLY A 106 14.55 6.35 1.15
CA GLY A 106 13.59 5.74 2.07
C GLY A 106 12.67 4.71 1.42
N VAL A 107 11.95 3.96 2.27
CA VAL A 107 11.07 2.86 1.84
C VAL A 107 9.90 3.33 0.97
N ASP A 108 9.34 4.51 1.24
CA ASP A 108 8.19 5.02 0.49
C ASP A 108 8.57 5.43 -0.94
N ALA A 109 9.85 5.77 -1.20
CA ALA A 109 10.35 5.99 -2.56
C ALA A 109 10.46 4.67 -3.33
N VAL A 110 10.87 3.58 -2.67
CA VAL A 110 10.88 2.23 -3.24
C VAL A 110 9.45 1.80 -3.62
N TYR A 111 8.47 2.12 -2.76
CA TYR A 111 7.05 1.85 -3.01
C TYR A 111 6.31 2.99 -3.72
N PHE A 112 6.99 3.99 -4.29
CA PHE A 112 6.35 5.13 -4.94
C PHE A 112 5.26 4.74 -5.96
N PRO A 113 5.46 3.80 -6.90
CA PRO A 113 4.39 3.39 -7.81
C PRO A 113 3.21 2.71 -7.10
N PHE A 114 3.47 1.97 -6.01
CA PHE A 114 2.42 1.34 -5.20
C PHE A 114 1.58 2.38 -4.45
N HIS A 115 2.24 3.41 -3.89
CA HIS A 115 1.57 4.56 -3.30
C HIS A 115 0.70 5.29 -4.34
N LYS A 116 1.23 5.49 -5.56
CA LYS A 116 0.49 6.17 -6.63
C LYS A 116 -0.70 5.39 -7.13
N ALA A 117 -0.64 4.06 -7.19
CA ALA A 117 -1.81 3.23 -7.52
C ALA A 117 -2.96 3.45 -6.54
N ASN A 118 -2.68 3.48 -5.23
CA ASN A 118 -3.68 3.74 -4.20
C ASN A 118 -4.19 5.20 -4.22
N GLN A 119 -3.27 6.17 -4.40
CA GLN A 119 -3.62 7.59 -4.50
C GLN A 119 -4.43 7.93 -5.75
N PHE A 120 -4.28 7.15 -6.83
CA PHE A 120 -5.09 7.30 -8.04
C PHE A 120 -6.58 7.05 -7.78
N LEU A 121 -6.88 6.17 -6.81
CA LEU A 121 -8.26 5.95 -6.33
C LEU A 121 -8.75 7.08 -5.41
N GLY A 122 -7.90 8.03 -5.03
CA GLY A 122 -8.25 9.19 -4.19
C GLY A 122 -7.91 9.03 -2.71
N MET A 123 -7.27 7.93 -2.31
CA MET A 123 -6.88 7.64 -0.92
C MET A 123 -5.60 8.36 -0.49
N THR A 124 -5.39 8.51 0.82
CA THR A 124 -4.16 9.07 1.40
C THR A 124 -3.35 8.01 2.15
N GLY A 125 -2.02 8.11 2.09
CA GLY A 125 -1.12 7.16 2.76
C GLY A 125 -0.95 7.49 4.24
N LEU A 126 -0.97 6.47 5.08
CA LEU A 126 -0.52 6.48 6.47
C LEU A 126 0.97 6.11 6.56
N PRO A 127 1.66 6.42 7.67
CA PRO A 127 3.05 6.04 7.86
C PRO A 127 3.30 4.54 7.63
N THR A 128 4.26 4.21 6.77
CA THR A 128 4.64 2.83 6.46
C THR A 128 5.29 2.15 7.67
N PHE A 129 4.94 0.88 7.90
CA PHE A 129 5.67 0.00 8.81
C PHE A 129 6.61 -0.92 8.01
N LEU A 130 7.85 -1.08 8.49
CA LEU A 130 8.86 -1.91 7.85
C LEU A 130 9.59 -2.78 8.89
N ALA A 131 9.52 -4.10 8.69
CA ALA A 131 10.41 -5.07 9.33
C ALA A 131 11.57 -5.40 8.38
N VAL A 132 12.80 -5.32 8.87
CA VAL A 132 14.05 -5.45 8.09
C VAL A 132 14.88 -6.63 8.59
N ASP A 133 15.87 -7.07 7.81
CA ASP A 133 16.75 -8.22 8.14
C ASP A 133 16.00 -9.51 8.52
N VAL A 134 14.75 -9.69 8.08
CA VAL A 134 13.86 -10.73 8.60
C VAL A 134 14.31 -12.17 8.31
N MET A 135 15.26 -12.38 7.39
CA MET A 135 15.84 -13.72 7.13
C MET A 135 17.19 -13.92 7.81
N LYS A 136 17.99 -12.86 8.02
CA LYS A 136 19.36 -12.96 8.59
C LYS A 136 19.38 -12.77 10.09
N MET A 137 18.55 -11.86 10.62
CA MET A 137 18.42 -11.57 12.04
C MET A 137 16.93 -11.51 12.43
N PRO A 138 16.17 -12.62 12.31
CA PRO A 138 14.75 -12.62 12.62
C PRO A 138 14.51 -12.30 14.11
N ASN A 139 13.60 -11.36 14.37
CA ASN A 139 13.13 -11.07 15.73
C ASN A 139 11.63 -10.78 15.74
N VAL A 140 10.85 -11.84 15.54
CA VAL A 140 9.39 -11.77 15.38
C VAL A 140 8.71 -11.10 16.57
N GLU A 141 9.10 -11.42 17.80
CA GLU A 141 8.49 -10.82 19.00
C GLU A 141 8.71 -9.31 19.08
N ALA A 142 9.91 -8.84 18.73
CA ALA A 142 10.19 -7.41 18.70
C ALA A 142 9.43 -6.70 17.57
N ASP A 143 9.35 -7.33 16.39
CA ASP A 143 8.61 -6.75 15.26
C ASP A 143 7.10 -6.67 15.54
N VAL A 144 6.51 -7.67 16.21
CA VAL A 144 5.12 -7.61 16.67
C VAL A 144 4.92 -6.43 17.61
N LYS A 145 5.76 -6.27 18.64
CA LYS A 145 5.66 -5.13 19.58
C LYS A 145 5.80 -3.77 18.89
N ARG A 146 6.74 -3.66 17.95
CA ARG A 146 6.91 -2.45 17.14
C ARG A 146 5.68 -2.18 16.28
N TYR A 147 5.09 -3.21 15.69
CA TYR A 147 3.90 -3.07 14.86
C TYR A 147 2.68 -2.66 15.70
N GLU A 148 2.47 -3.27 16.87
CA GLU A 148 1.41 -2.86 17.82
C GLU A 148 1.56 -1.39 18.23
N ALA A 149 2.77 -0.96 18.58
CA ALA A 149 3.05 0.44 18.92
C ALA A 149 2.83 1.38 17.71
N HIS A 150 3.18 0.96 16.50
CA HIS A 150 2.93 1.71 15.27
C HIS A 150 1.43 1.88 15.02
N LEU A 151 0.66 0.81 15.12
CA LEU A 151 -0.80 0.83 14.97
C LEU A 151 -1.45 1.74 16.03
N ALA A 152 -1.02 1.64 17.29
CA ALA A 152 -1.47 2.52 18.38
C ALA A 152 -1.20 4.00 18.06
N SER A 153 0.00 4.32 17.58
CA SER A 153 0.34 5.70 17.19
C SER A 153 -0.45 6.19 15.98
N VAL A 154 -0.69 5.34 14.98
CA VAL A 154 -1.35 5.72 13.73
C VAL A 154 -2.86 5.89 13.91
N PHE A 155 -3.49 5.01 14.70
CA PHE A 155 -4.94 5.00 14.90
C PHE A 155 -5.41 5.61 16.22
N GLY A 156 -4.48 5.97 17.12
CA GLY A 156 -4.81 6.54 18.43
C GLY A 156 -5.52 5.55 19.35
N ILE A 157 -5.15 4.27 19.27
CA ILE A 157 -5.74 3.15 20.05
C ILE A 157 -4.82 2.69 21.18
#